data_AF-Q0SEJ5-F1
#
_entry.id   AF-Q0SEJ5-F1
#
_cell.length_a   1.000
_cell.length_b   1.000
_cell.length_c   1.000
_cell.angle_alpha   90.00
_cell.angle_beta   90.00
_cell.angle_gamma   90.00
#
_symmetry.space_group_name_H-M   'P 1'
#
loop_
_entity.id
_entity.type
_entity.pdbx_description
1 polymer ?
#
loop_
_entity_poly.entity_id
_entity_poly.type
_entity_poly.pdbx_seq_one_letter_code
_entity_poly.pdbx_strand_id
1 'polypeptide(L)'
;MTVRGEWARKAVAVIGAAILTSGCGGVTDNPYNFSDQEVAAAAARLSDRPTLAVTERQVTDALMRISEAVAAIAPDVRWRWHRERSQGGGCPGPYAYTEGQSVTTPVLLSDTPIRDADWPAVLAAARAITADAGMDRLDVQADRPGHHDVTFAGGDGNRITFGTYRAATIRGITGCRHP
;
A
#
# COMPACT_ATOMS: atom_id res chain seq x y z
N MET A 1 65.34 66.57 -33.03
CA MET A 1 64.79 65.46 -33.85
C MET A 1 63.30 65.42 -33.61
N THR A 2 62.52 65.54 -34.68
CA THR A 2 61.06 65.67 -34.71
C THR A 2 60.37 64.31 -34.59
N VAL A 3 59.10 64.34 -34.16
CA VAL A 3 57.94 63.44 -34.42
C VAL A 3 57.27 63.03 -33.08
N ARG A 4 56.14 63.63 -32.66
CA ARG A 4 54.70 63.52 -33.06
C ARG A 4 53.94 62.37 -32.36
N GLY A 5 52.92 62.75 -31.58
CA GLY A 5 51.67 62.03 -31.25
C GLY A 5 51.80 60.70 -30.48
N GLU A 6 50.84 60.22 -29.69
CA GLU A 6 49.41 60.48 -29.65
C GLU A 6 48.87 60.20 -28.23
N TRP A 7 47.72 60.80 -27.93
CA TRP A 7 47.02 60.71 -26.65
C TRP A 7 46.22 59.41 -26.60
N ALA A 8 46.42 58.56 -25.60
CA ALA A 8 45.58 57.40 -25.36
C ALA A 8 44.92 57.48 -23.98
N ARG A 9 43.59 57.51 -24.03
CA ARG A 9 42.64 57.62 -22.93
C ARG A 9 42.72 56.43 -21.98
N LYS A 10 42.54 56.73 -20.68
CA LYS A 10 42.30 55.75 -19.62
C LYS A 10 41.00 54.97 -19.90
N ALA A 11 41.06 53.65 -19.81
CA ALA A 11 39.88 52.80 -19.65
C ALA A 11 40.20 51.70 -18.64
N VAL A 12 39.53 51.77 -17.49
CA VAL A 12 39.50 50.75 -16.44
C VAL A 12 38.67 49.58 -16.97
N ALA A 13 39.27 48.39 -17.05
CA ALA A 13 38.53 47.16 -17.35
C ALA A 13 38.47 46.29 -16.08
N VAL A 14 37.24 46.13 -15.60
CA VAL A 14 36.82 45.36 -14.44
C VAL A 14 37.07 43.87 -14.66
N ILE A 15 37.63 43.21 -13.63
CA ILE A 15 37.81 41.76 -13.57
C ILE A 15 36.43 41.08 -13.56
N GLY A 16 36.05 40.49 -14.70
CA GLY A 16 34.87 39.63 -14.81
C GLY A 16 35.18 38.23 -14.29
N ALA A 17 34.81 37.95 -13.04
CA ALA A 17 34.81 36.59 -12.51
C ALA A 17 33.70 35.77 -13.20
N ALA A 18 34.10 34.74 -13.93
CA ALA A 18 33.21 33.78 -14.55
C ALA A 18 32.51 32.94 -13.45
N ILE A 19 31.19 33.13 -13.30
CA ILE A 19 30.37 32.25 -12.47
C ILE A 19 30.03 31.02 -13.33
N LEU A 20 30.72 29.92 -13.07
CA LEU A 20 30.37 28.60 -13.58
C LEU A 20 29.05 28.15 -12.96
N THR A 21 27.92 28.43 -13.62
CA THR A 21 26.65 27.77 -13.31
C THR A 21 26.65 26.35 -13.89
N SER A 22 27.34 25.43 -13.23
CA SER A 22 27.08 23.99 -13.35
C SER A 22 26.22 23.56 -12.16
N GLY A 23 24.99 24.07 -12.13
CA GLY A 23 23.98 23.67 -11.17
C GLY A 23 23.10 22.60 -11.79
N CYS A 24 23.55 21.33 -11.73
CA CYS A 24 22.66 20.18 -11.92
C CYS A 24 21.68 20.13 -10.74
N GLY A 25 20.58 20.89 -10.85
CA GLY A 25 19.43 20.77 -9.95
C GLY A 25 18.36 19.95 -10.65
N GLY A 26 18.49 18.62 -10.61
CA GLY A 26 17.37 17.75 -10.96
C GLY A 26 16.19 18.14 -10.08
N VAL A 27 15.05 18.45 -10.71
CA VAL A 27 13.77 18.54 -10.02
C VAL A 27 13.67 17.30 -9.15
N THR A 28 13.63 17.53 -7.85
CA THR A 28 13.44 16.52 -6.84
C THR A 28 12.22 15.68 -7.22
N ASP A 29 12.42 14.39 -7.51
CA ASP A 29 11.34 13.41 -7.61
C ASP A 29 10.62 13.37 -6.26
N ASN A 30 9.60 14.20 -6.12
CA ASN A 30 8.66 14.08 -5.03
C ASN A 30 7.79 12.84 -5.35
N PRO A 31 7.84 11.76 -4.56
CA PRO A 31 7.07 10.54 -4.82
C PRO A 31 5.55 10.76 -4.75
N TYR A 32 5.11 11.97 -4.40
CA TYR A 32 3.72 12.41 -4.38
C TYR A 32 3.33 13.31 -5.56
N ASN A 33 4.22 13.59 -6.51
CA ASN A 33 3.88 14.32 -7.73
C ASN A 33 3.67 13.31 -8.86
N PHE A 34 2.44 13.15 -9.33
CA PHE A 34 2.10 12.32 -10.49
C PHE A 34 1.71 13.22 -11.66
N SER A 35 2.09 12.83 -12.86
CA SER A 35 1.67 13.49 -14.09
C SER A 35 0.19 13.23 -14.40
N ASP A 36 -0.44 14.12 -15.17
CA ASP A 36 -1.82 13.93 -15.63
C ASP A 36 -2.01 12.61 -16.38
N GLN A 37 -0.98 12.16 -17.12
CA GLN A 37 -0.99 10.88 -17.82
C GLN A 37 -1.04 9.69 -16.84
N GLU A 38 -0.28 9.73 -15.75
CA GLU A 38 -0.30 8.67 -14.73
C GLU A 38 -1.63 8.62 -13.99
N VAL A 39 -2.20 9.79 -13.67
CA VAL A 39 -3.53 9.88 -13.04
C VAL A 39 -4.62 9.37 -13.99
N ALA A 40 -4.59 9.74 -15.27
CA ALA A 40 -5.52 9.26 -16.27
C ALA A 40 -5.41 7.74 -16.48
N ALA A 41 -4.19 7.19 -16.51
CA ALA A 41 -3.96 5.76 -16.61
C ALA A 41 -4.49 5.01 -15.36
N ALA A 42 -4.33 5.58 -14.17
CA ALA A 42 -4.90 5.02 -12.95
C ALA A 42 -6.44 5.02 -12.98
N ALA A 43 -7.06 6.13 -13.39
CA ALA A 43 -8.52 6.23 -13.53
C ALA A 43 -9.07 5.21 -14.55
N ALA A 44 -8.40 5.03 -15.68
CA ALA A 44 -8.77 4.01 -16.67
C ALA A 44 -8.72 2.59 -16.07
N ARG A 45 -7.66 2.26 -15.32
CA ARG A 45 -7.55 0.95 -14.64
C ARG A 45 -8.61 0.73 -13.58
N LEU A 46 -9.14 1.78 -12.94
CA LEU A 46 -10.25 1.64 -12.00
C LEU A 46 -11.55 1.28 -12.71
N SER A 47 -11.77 1.79 -13.92
CA SER A 47 -12.98 1.52 -14.71
C SER A 47 -13.10 0.05 -15.13
N ASP A 48 -11.98 -0.66 -15.27
CA ASP A 48 -11.93 -2.08 -15.62
C ASP A 48 -12.10 -3.03 -14.42
N ARG A 49 -12.19 -2.48 -13.20
CA ARG A 49 -12.26 -3.28 -11.96
C ARG A 49 -13.70 -3.39 -11.45
N PRO A 50 -14.00 -4.43 -10.64
CA PRO A 50 -15.25 -4.48 -9.90
C PRO A 50 -15.45 -3.22 -9.05
N THR A 51 -16.69 -2.86 -8.73
CA THR A 51 -16.94 -1.71 -7.84
C THR A 51 -16.42 -1.97 -6.43
N LEU A 52 -16.32 -0.91 -5.64
CA LEU A 52 -15.91 -0.98 -4.24
C LEU A 52 -16.85 -1.88 -3.45
N ALA A 53 -18.16 -1.72 -3.63
CA ALA A 53 -19.16 -2.55 -2.96
C ALA A 53 -19.04 -4.05 -3.33
N VAL A 54 -18.72 -4.37 -4.59
CA VAL A 54 -18.49 -5.77 -5.01
C VAL A 54 -17.21 -6.31 -4.39
N THR A 55 -16.13 -5.54 -4.46
CA THR A 55 -14.82 -5.95 -3.94
C THR A 55 -14.85 -6.12 -2.43
N GLU A 56 -15.54 -5.24 -1.70
CA GLU A 56 -15.70 -5.34 -0.26
C GLU A 56 -16.42 -6.63 0.15
N ARG A 57 -17.47 -7.03 -0.58
CA ARG A 57 -18.14 -8.30 -0.35
C ARG A 57 -17.18 -9.47 -0.56
N GLN A 58 -16.44 -9.49 -1.67
CA GLN A 58 -15.47 -10.56 -1.95
C GLN A 58 -14.39 -10.68 -0.86
N VAL A 59 -13.84 -9.57 -0.39
CA VAL A 59 -12.84 -9.55 0.70
C VAL A 59 -13.48 -10.01 2.02
N THR A 60 -14.70 -9.58 2.31
CA THR A 60 -15.42 -9.97 3.52
C THR A 60 -15.76 -11.46 3.51
N ASP A 61 -16.17 -12.02 2.37
CA ASP A 61 -16.48 -13.43 2.21
C ASP A 61 -15.23 -14.30 2.43
N ALA A 62 -14.07 -13.90 1.89
CA ALA A 62 -12.81 -14.58 2.13
C ALA A 62 -12.42 -14.54 3.61
N LEU A 63 -12.57 -13.39 4.27
CA LEU A 63 -12.33 -13.23 5.71
C LEU A 63 -13.26 -14.13 6.55
N MET A 64 -14.54 -14.25 6.18
CA MET A 64 -15.49 -15.15 6.85
C MET A 64 -15.11 -16.62 6.67
N ARG A 65 -14.77 -17.05 5.45
CA ARG A 65 -14.29 -18.42 5.18
C ARG A 65 -13.04 -18.76 5.99
N ILE A 66 -12.10 -17.82 6.17
CA ILE A 66 -10.94 -18.02 7.04
C ILE A 66 -11.39 -18.22 8.48
N SER A 67 -12.31 -17.38 8.97
CA SER A 67 -12.81 -17.48 10.35
C SER A 67 -13.47 -18.82 10.65
N GLU A 68 -14.23 -19.36 9.69
CA GLU A 68 -14.88 -20.67 9.77
C GLU A 68 -13.84 -21.82 9.77
N ALA A 69 -12.84 -21.74 8.89
CA ALA A 69 -11.74 -22.71 8.87
C ALA A 69 -10.96 -22.71 10.18
N VAL A 70 -10.69 -21.54 10.76
CA VAL A 70 -10.06 -21.44 12.08
C VAL A 70 -10.94 -22.08 13.16
N ALA A 71 -12.26 -21.79 13.17
CA ALA A 71 -13.17 -22.36 14.16
C ALA A 71 -13.27 -23.90 14.08
N ALA A 72 -13.06 -24.48 12.89
CA ALA A 72 -13.02 -25.93 12.69
C ALA A 72 -11.71 -26.57 13.20
N ILE A 73 -10.58 -25.88 13.04
CA ILE A 73 -9.24 -26.41 13.38
C ILE A 73 -8.88 -26.12 14.85
N ALA A 74 -9.19 -24.92 15.32
CA ALA A 74 -8.90 -24.40 16.66
C ALA A 74 -10.19 -23.96 17.36
N PRO A 75 -11.00 -24.90 17.89
CA PRO A 75 -12.37 -24.62 18.35
C PRO A 75 -12.45 -23.69 19.58
N ASP A 76 -11.35 -23.48 20.29
CA ASP A 76 -11.29 -22.52 21.41
C ASP A 76 -11.23 -21.06 20.94
N VAL A 77 -10.92 -20.83 19.65
CA VAL A 77 -10.96 -19.52 19.01
C VAL A 77 -12.40 -19.15 18.71
N ARG A 78 -12.89 -18.10 19.39
CA ARG A 78 -14.23 -17.55 19.21
C ARG A 78 -14.16 -16.13 18.68
N TRP A 79 -14.78 -15.91 17.53
CA TRP A 79 -14.75 -14.63 16.84
C TRP A 79 -15.85 -13.69 17.33
N ARG A 80 -15.52 -12.40 17.40
CA ARG A 80 -16.47 -11.30 17.45
C ARG A 80 -16.03 -10.20 16.51
N TRP A 81 -16.99 -9.42 16.03
CA TRP A 81 -16.68 -8.18 15.33
C TRP A 81 -16.06 -7.17 16.31
N HIS A 82 -15.01 -6.51 15.85
CA HIS A 82 -14.32 -5.44 16.55
C HIS A 82 -13.93 -4.36 15.55
N ARG A 83 -13.85 -3.11 16.01
CA ARG A 83 -13.68 -1.90 15.17
C ARG A 83 -14.81 -1.75 14.16
N GLU A 84 -14.93 -0.53 13.65
CA GLU A 84 -15.90 -0.21 12.62
C GLU A 84 -15.26 -0.35 11.24
N ARG A 85 -16.10 -0.66 10.25
CA ARG A 85 -15.75 -0.48 8.84
C ARG A 85 -15.28 0.96 8.64
N SER A 86 -14.17 1.17 7.94
CA SER A 86 -13.73 2.51 7.58
C SER A 86 -13.47 2.63 6.07
N GLN A 87 -13.84 3.79 5.54
CA GLN A 87 -13.69 4.17 4.14
C GLN A 87 -13.00 5.52 4.14
N GLY A 88 -11.92 5.67 3.37
CA GLY A 88 -11.14 6.92 3.37
C GLY A 88 -9.66 6.78 3.73
N GLY A 89 -9.12 5.56 3.81
CA GLY A 89 -7.69 5.37 3.60
C GLY A 89 -7.42 5.65 2.13
N GLY A 90 -6.98 6.87 1.81
CA GLY A 90 -6.80 7.34 0.44
C GLY A 90 -6.08 6.30 -0.43
N CYS A 91 -6.49 6.22 -1.68
CA CYS A 91 -5.87 5.35 -2.64
C CYS A 91 -4.37 5.66 -2.79
N PRO A 92 -3.47 4.66 -2.87
CA PRO A 92 -2.04 4.95 -2.93
C PRO A 92 -1.63 5.42 -4.33
N GLY A 93 -0.54 6.17 -4.40
CA GLY A 93 0.08 6.56 -5.67
C GLY A 93 -0.84 7.44 -6.54
N PRO A 94 -0.82 7.29 -7.87
CA PRO A 94 -1.64 8.11 -8.77
C PRO A 94 -3.15 7.94 -8.53
N TYR A 95 -3.58 6.79 -7.97
CA TYR A 95 -4.98 6.58 -7.61
C TYR A 95 -5.48 7.54 -6.52
N ALA A 96 -4.59 8.17 -5.74
CA ALA A 96 -4.93 9.21 -4.76
C ALA A 96 -5.58 10.45 -5.40
N TYR A 97 -5.32 10.67 -6.69
CA TYR A 97 -5.78 11.82 -7.47
C TYR A 97 -6.95 11.44 -8.40
N THR A 98 -7.64 10.35 -8.08
CA THR A 98 -8.81 9.85 -8.82
C THR A 98 -10.01 9.73 -7.88
N GLU A 99 -11.18 9.38 -8.43
CA GLU A 99 -12.38 9.01 -7.66
C GLU A 99 -12.25 7.64 -6.94
N GLY A 100 -11.07 7.03 -6.98
CA GLY A 100 -10.79 5.74 -6.36
C GLY A 100 -10.93 5.77 -4.84
N GLN A 101 -11.55 4.73 -4.30
CA GLN A 101 -11.74 4.55 -2.88
C GLN A 101 -11.30 3.15 -2.44
N SER A 102 -10.93 3.02 -1.16
CA SER A 102 -10.63 1.75 -0.52
C SER A 102 -11.37 1.63 0.81
N VAL A 103 -11.66 0.39 1.19
CA VAL A 103 -12.36 0.05 2.43
C VAL A 103 -11.50 -0.85 3.28
N THR A 104 -11.49 -0.55 4.57
CA THR A 104 -11.09 -1.46 5.63
C THR A 104 -12.32 -2.13 6.21
N THR A 105 -12.32 -3.46 6.24
CA THR A 105 -13.41 -4.22 6.87
C THR A 105 -13.40 -4.02 8.39
N PRO A 106 -14.51 -4.29 9.08
CA PRO A 106 -14.44 -4.62 10.51
C PRO A 106 -13.43 -5.76 10.76
N VAL A 107 -12.87 -5.80 11.96
CA VAL A 107 -11.90 -6.80 12.37
C VAL A 107 -12.65 -7.95 13.03
N LEU A 108 -12.33 -9.19 12.66
CA LEU A 108 -12.68 -10.33 13.50
C LEU A 108 -11.59 -10.50 14.56
N LEU A 109 -12.00 -10.51 15.82
CA LEU A 109 -11.13 -10.62 16.97
C LEU A 109 -11.55 -11.83 17.80
N SER A 110 -10.56 -12.63 18.21
CA SER A 110 -10.70 -13.60 19.29
C SER A 110 -9.74 -13.27 20.42
N ASP A 111 -10.24 -13.24 21.65
CA ASP A 111 -9.37 -13.08 22.83
C ASP A 111 -8.52 -14.33 23.09
N THR A 112 -8.93 -15.47 22.56
CA THR A 112 -8.14 -16.71 22.60
C THR A 112 -7.18 -16.72 21.41
N PRO A 113 -5.85 -16.81 21.63
CA PRO A 113 -4.90 -16.95 20.54
C PRO A 113 -4.97 -18.35 19.92
N ILE A 114 -4.63 -18.44 18.64
CA ILE A 114 -4.40 -19.73 17.97
C ILE A 114 -3.10 -20.33 18.55
N ARG A 115 -3.15 -21.62 18.92
CA ARG A 115 -2.00 -22.35 19.47
C ARG A 115 -0.99 -22.66 18.38
N ASP A 116 0.29 -22.73 18.73
CA ASP A 116 1.36 -23.06 17.77
C ASP A 116 1.15 -24.41 17.07
N ALA A 117 0.56 -25.39 17.76
CA ALA A 117 0.25 -26.70 17.19
C ALA A 117 -0.81 -26.65 16.07
N ASP A 118 -1.73 -25.68 16.13
CA ASP A 118 -2.83 -25.53 15.16
C ASP A 118 -2.43 -24.58 14.00
N TRP A 119 -1.45 -23.71 14.23
CA TRP A 119 -1.06 -22.65 13.30
C TRP A 119 -0.72 -23.16 11.88
N PRO A 120 0.07 -24.24 11.67
CA PRO A 120 0.38 -24.71 10.32
C PRO A 120 -0.86 -25.10 9.51
N ALA A 121 -1.83 -25.78 10.13
CA ALA A 121 -3.06 -26.21 9.47
C ALA A 121 -3.96 -25.00 9.16
N VAL A 122 -4.05 -24.06 10.11
CA VAL A 122 -4.79 -22.81 9.97
C VAL A 122 -4.21 -21.93 8.85
N LEU A 123 -2.89 -21.76 8.80
CA LEU A 123 -2.21 -20.98 7.77
C LEU A 123 -2.39 -21.60 6.38
N ALA A 124 -2.34 -22.93 6.28
CA ALA A 124 -2.58 -23.63 5.02
C ALA A 124 -4.01 -23.42 4.50
N ALA A 125 -5.01 -23.53 5.38
CA ALA A 125 -6.40 -23.27 5.03
C ALA A 125 -6.62 -21.80 4.61
N ALA A 126 -6.07 -20.86 5.37
CA ALA A 126 -6.15 -19.43 5.05
C ALA A 126 -5.53 -19.12 3.68
N ARG A 127 -4.35 -19.69 3.38
CA ARG A 127 -3.69 -19.54 2.08
C ARG A 127 -4.55 -20.04 0.92
N ALA A 128 -5.18 -21.20 1.05
CA ALA A 128 -6.03 -21.74 0.00
C ALA A 128 -7.23 -20.83 -0.27
N ILE A 129 -7.88 -20.35 0.80
CA ILE A 129 -9.04 -19.45 0.70
C ILE A 129 -8.66 -18.10 0.08
N THR A 130 -7.52 -17.53 0.46
CA THR A 130 -7.10 -16.24 -0.09
C THR A 130 -6.59 -16.35 -1.53
N ALA A 131 -5.94 -17.47 -1.89
CA ALA A 131 -5.58 -17.75 -3.27
C ALA A 131 -6.82 -17.86 -4.19
N ASP A 132 -7.89 -18.55 -3.76
CA ASP A 132 -9.18 -18.58 -4.48
C ASP A 132 -9.77 -17.17 -4.70
N ALA A 133 -9.49 -16.25 -3.77
CA ALA A 133 -9.94 -14.86 -3.82
C ALA A 133 -8.95 -13.92 -4.56
N GLY A 134 -7.91 -14.45 -5.20
CA GLY A 134 -6.92 -13.67 -5.95
C GLY A 134 -5.87 -12.95 -5.08
N MET A 135 -5.71 -13.35 -3.82
CA MET A 135 -4.69 -12.86 -2.88
C MET A 135 -3.65 -13.95 -2.59
N ASP A 136 -2.87 -14.31 -3.61
CA ASP A 136 -1.96 -15.45 -3.63
C ASP A 136 -0.56 -15.16 -3.04
N ARG A 137 -0.16 -13.89 -2.96
CA ARG A 137 1.12 -13.50 -2.36
C ARG A 137 1.03 -13.55 -0.84
N LEU A 138 1.96 -14.25 -0.20
CA LEU A 138 2.12 -14.24 1.26
C LEU A 138 3.30 -13.38 1.67
N ASP A 139 3.03 -12.37 2.49
CA ASP A 139 4.01 -11.55 3.18
C ASP A 139 4.00 -11.96 4.67
N VAL A 140 5.11 -12.47 5.21
CA VAL A 140 5.21 -12.90 6.63
C VAL A 140 5.82 -11.76 7.46
N GLN A 141 5.05 -11.23 8.41
CA GLN A 141 5.52 -10.19 9.34
C GLN A 141 6.15 -10.79 10.61
N ALA A 142 5.62 -11.91 11.09
CA ALA A 142 6.18 -12.68 12.19
C ALA A 142 5.84 -14.17 12.07
N ASP A 143 6.80 -15.02 12.43
CA ASP A 143 6.62 -16.47 12.56
C ASP A 143 7.57 -17.00 13.63
N ARG A 144 7.06 -17.13 14.86
CA ARG A 144 7.79 -17.64 16.01
C ARG A 144 6.80 -18.15 17.06
N PRO A 145 7.23 -19.02 18.01
CA PRO A 145 6.33 -19.57 19.02
C PRO A 145 5.49 -18.50 19.73
N GLY A 146 4.17 -18.68 19.69
CA GLY A 146 3.17 -17.79 20.26
C GLY A 146 2.95 -16.46 19.53
N HIS A 147 3.61 -16.20 18.39
CA HIS A 147 3.42 -14.99 17.59
C HIS A 147 3.56 -15.26 16.10
N HIS A 148 2.42 -15.23 15.40
CA HIS A 148 2.36 -15.37 13.96
C HIS A 148 1.55 -14.23 13.36
N ASP A 149 2.08 -13.57 12.33
CA ASP A 149 1.43 -12.46 11.65
C ASP A 149 1.77 -12.52 10.17
N VAL A 150 0.74 -12.64 9.34
CA VAL A 150 0.87 -12.75 7.90
C VAL A 150 -0.12 -11.85 7.19
N THR A 151 0.24 -11.45 5.97
CA THR A 151 -0.64 -10.74 5.05
C THR A 151 -0.69 -11.49 3.72
N PHE A 152 -1.90 -11.82 3.29
CA PHE A 152 -2.19 -12.30 1.95
C PHE A 152 -2.55 -11.10 1.07
N ALA A 153 -1.91 -10.96 -0.08
CA ALA A 153 -2.08 -9.79 -0.96
C ALA A 153 -2.30 -10.21 -2.42
N GLY A 154 -3.20 -9.50 -3.10
CA GLY A 154 -3.46 -9.61 -4.52
C GLY A 154 -2.83 -8.47 -5.33
N GLY A 155 -2.57 -8.71 -6.61
CA GLY A 155 -2.02 -7.69 -7.52
C GLY A 155 -2.95 -6.49 -7.76
N ASP A 156 -4.24 -6.65 -7.44
CA ASP A 156 -5.26 -5.60 -7.55
C ASP A 156 -5.36 -4.70 -6.30
N GLY A 157 -4.52 -4.95 -5.29
CA GLY A 157 -4.41 -4.20 -4.04
C GLY A 157 -5.27 -4.73 -2.89
N ASN A 158 -6.10 -5.76 -3.13
CA ASN A 158 -6.81 -6.46 -2.05
C ASN A 158 -5.81 -7.14 -1.12
N ARG A 159 -6.10 -7.14 0.18
CA ARG A 159 -5.29 -7.86 1.16
C ARG A 159 -6.09 -8.31 2.38
N ILE A 160 -5.68 -9.40 2.98
CA ILE A 160 -6.13 -9.87 4.30
C ILE A 160 -4.92 -10.05 5.19
N THR A 161 -4.91 -9.35 6.33
CA THR A 161 -3.95 -9.58 7.41
C THR A 161 -4.58 -10.52 8.42
N PHE A 162 -3.83 -11.54 8.80
CA PHE A 162 -4.26 -12.62 9.68
C PHE A 162 -3.13 -12.98 10.63
N GLY A 163 -3.41 -13.04 11.92
CA GLY A 163 -2.38 -13.37 12.90
C GLY A 163 -2.90 -13.78 14.27
N THR A 164 -1.97 -14.20 15.11
CA THR A 164 -2.16 -14.58 16.51
C THR A 164 -0.97 -14.10 17.35
N TYR A 165 -1.27 -13.52 18.52
CA TYR A 165 -0.27 -13.23 19.56
C TYR A 165 -0.87 -13.41 20.96
N ARG A 166 -1.36 -12.31 21.54
CA ARG A 166 -2.21 -12.33 22.76
C ARG A 166 -3.69 -12.53 22.45
N ALA A 167 -4.04 -12.38 21.18
CA ALA A 167 -5.36 -12.52 20.59
C ALA A 167 -5.17 -12.94 19.13
N ALA A 168 -6.20 -13.53 18.52
CA ALA A 168 -6.22 -13.80 17.08
C ALA A 168 -7.04 -12.73 16.35
N THR A 169 -6.57 -12.29 15.18
CA THR A 169 -7.25 -11.25 14.39
C THR A 169 -7.28 -11.57 12.91
N ILE A 170 -8.36 -11.19 12.24
CA ILE A 170 -8.48 -11.18 10.78
C ILE A 170 -9.00 -9.80 10.34
N ARG A 171 -8.34 -9.16 9.39
CA ARG A 171 -8.74 -7.86 8.84
C ARG A 171 -8.52 -7.80 7.33
N GLY A 172 -9.52 -7.36 6.59
CA GLY A 172 -9.44 -7.11 5.15
C GLY A 172 -9.24 -5.64 4.81
N ILE A 173 -8.56 -5.39 3.70
CA ILE A 173 -8.53 -4.10 3.01
C ILE A 173 -8.76 -4.37 1.52
N THR A 174 -9.68 -3.63 0.91
CA THR A 174 -9.84 -3.65 -0.55
C THR A 174 -8.72 -2.86 -1.22
N GLY A 175 -8.37 -3.25 -2.44
CA GLY A 175 -7.66 -2.35 -3.33
C GLY A 175 -8.52 -1.15 -3.72
N CYS A 176 -7.94 -0.22 -4.46
CA CYS A 176 -8.64 0.94 -5.00
C CYS A 176 -9.65 0.56 -6.06
N ARG A 177 -10.88 1.04 -5.90
CA ARG A 177 -12.03 0.79 -6.79
C ARG A 177 -12.84 2.06 -6.98
N HIS A 178 -13.62 2.12 -8.06
CA HIS A 178 -14.72 3.08 -8.12
C HIS A 178 -15.78 2.75 -7.06
N PRO A 179 -16.44 3.76 -6.46
CA PRO A 179 -17.54 3.55 -5.51
C PRO A 179 -18.61 2.57 -6.01
#